data_AF-A0A538FN95-F1
#
_entry.id   AF-A0A538FN95-F1
#
_cell.length_a   1.000
_cell.length_b   1.000
_cell.length_c   1.000
_cell.angle_alpha   90.00
_cell.angle_beta   90.00
_cell.angle_gamma   90.00
#
_symmetry.space_group_name_H-M   'P 1'
#
loop_
_entity.id
_entity.type
_entity.pdbx_description
1 polymer ?
#
loop_
_entity_poly.entity_id
_entity_poly.type
_entity_poly.pdbx_seq_one_letter_code
_entity_poly.pdbx_strand_id
1 'polypeptide(L)'
;AAFMNASGGMLLIGVSDDHGVVGLENDYKLLSKKDRDGFGLWMTDLLRKCLGDAVAASVSVRFGRVDHHDVCLVNAPPHAAGPVFVYPGKERPAEFWLRMNNSTRHLDVEDALEYIHSHPRWSTLG
;
A
#
# COMPACT_ATOMS: atom_id res chain seq x y z
N ALA A 1 -1.72 0.75 3.57
CA ALA A 1 -1.97 0.81 5.02
C ALA A 1 -0.68 0.78 5.85
N ALA A 2 0.04 -0.33 5.95
CA ALA A 2 1.19 -0.49 6.86
C ALA A 2 2.23 0.65 6.86
N PHE A 3 2.69 1.07 5.68
CA PHE A 3 3.58 2.22 5.55
C PHE A 3 2.93 3.53 6.04
N MET A 4 1.68 3.77 5.66
CA MET A 4 0.94 5.00 5.97
C MET A 4 0.68 5.16 7.47
N ASN A 5 0.48 4.03 8.19
CA ASN A 5 0.33 3.99 9.64
C ASN A 5 1.65 4.16 10.41
N ALA A 6 2.78 4.11 9.70
CA ALA A 6 4.12 4.35 10.23
C ALA A 6 4.68 5.67 9.66
N SER A 7 5.92 5.68 9.18
CA SER A 7 6.60 6.86 8.63
C SER A 7 6.38 7.05 7.12
N GLY A 8 5.41 6.35 6.52
CA GLY A 8 5.30 6.22 5.07
C GLY A 8 6.35 5.27 4.50
N GLY A 9 6.41 5.19 3.17
CA GLY A 9 7.44 4.40 2.48
C GLY A 9 7.13 4.17 1.02
N MET A 10 8.04 3.45 0.37
CA MET A 10 7.94 3.06 -1.02
C MET A 10 7.93 1.54 -1.13
N LEU A 11 7.02 1.04 -1.96
CA LEU A 11 6.98 -0.36 -2.38
C LEU A 11 7.41 -0.43 -3.84
N LEU A 12 8.40 -1.28 -4.12
CA LEU A 12 8.81 -1.66 -5.46
C LEU A 12 8.14 -2.98 -5.84
N ILE A 13 7.56 -3.05 -7.03
CA ILE A 13 6.90 -4.24 -7.59
C ILE A 13 7.57 -4.54 -8.94
N GLY A 14 7.87 -5.80 -9.18
CA GLY A 14 8.75 -6.21 -10.28
C GLY A 14 10.23 -6.28 -9.86
N VAL A 15 10.49 -6.36 -8.55
CA VAL A 15 11.82 -6.56 -7.94
C VAL A 15 11.72 -7.75 -6.98
N SER A 16 12.70 -8.65 -7.00
CA SER A 16 12.81 -9.80 -6.11
C SER A 16 13.50 -9.47 -4.79
N ASP A 17 13.42 -10.38 -3.81
CA ASP A 17 13.98 -10.17 -2.47
C ASP A 17 15.51 -10.05 -2.44
N ASP A 18 16.19 -10.60 -3.44
CA ASP A 18 17.64 -10.46 -3.69
C ASP A 18 17.99 -9.19 -4.48
N HIS A 19 17.04 -8.26 -4.62
CA HIS A 19 17.15 -6.99 -5.34
C HIS A 19 17.32 -7.12 -6.86
N GLY A 20 17.05 -8.30 -7.43
CA GLY A 20 16.99 -8.50 -8.88
C GLY A 20 15.74 -7.87 -9.50
N VAL A 21 15.87 -7.33 -10.72
CA VAL A 21 14.71 -6.83 -11.48
C VAL A 21 14.08 -8.00 -12.23
N VAL A 22 12.82 -8.32 -11.90
CA VAL A 22 12.05 -9.39 -12.56
C VAL A 22 11.02 -8.86 -13.55
N GLY A 23 10.64 -7.58 -13.40
CA GLY A 23 9.69 -6.90 -14.27
C GLY A 23 8.21 -7.21 -13.98
N LEU A 24 7.32 -6.57 -14.75
CA LEU A 24 5.86 -6.69 -14.63
C LEU A 24 5.21 -7.40 -15.82
N GLU A 25 6.02 -7.93 -16.76
CA GLU A 25 5.52 -8.46 -18.02
C GLU A 25 4.60 -9.68 -17.83
N ASN A 26 4.78 -10.42 -16.74
CA ASN A 26 3.89 -11.53 -16.39
C ASN A 26 2.59 -11.03 -15.75
N ASP A 27 2.65 -10.00 -14.91
CA ASP A 27 1.47 -9.37 -14.30
C ASP A 27 0.54 -8.78 -15.36
N TYR A 28 1.10 -8.14 -16.39
CA TYR A 28 0.33 -7.57 -17.49
C TYR A 28 -0.56 -8.60 -18.19
N LYS A 29 -0.13 -9.86 -18.29
CA LYS A 29 -0.90 -10.93 -18.95
C LYS A 29 -2.21 -11.26 -18.24
N LEU A 30 -2.31 -10.96 -16.94
CA LEU A 30 -3.48 -11.20 -16.10
C LEU A 30 -4.57 -10.13 -16.26
N LEU A 31 -4.26 -9.02 -16.94
CA LEU A 31 -5.13 -7.86 -17.06
C LEU A 31 -5.88 -7.85 -18.39
N SER A 32 -7.04 -7.19 -18.42
CA SER A 32 -7.79 -6.97 -19.68
C SER A 32 -6.98 -6.12 -20.66
N LYS A 33 -6.37 -5.04 -20.17
CA LYS A 33 -5.38 -4.25 -20.93
C LYS A 33 -4.00 -4.74 -20.50
N LYS A 34 -3.31 -5.45 -21.40
CA LYS A 34 -2.08 -6.20 -21.11
C LYS A 34 -0.82 -5.35 -21.22
N ASP A 35 -0.82 -4.21 -20.56
CA ASP A 35 0.29 -3.26 -20.57
C ASP A 35 0.38 -2.46 -19.26
N ARG A 36 1.37 -1.57 -19.21
CA ARG A 36 1.64 -0.66 -18.10
C ARG A 36 0.44 0.17 -17.68
N ASP A 37 -0.32 0.70 -18.64
CA ASP A 37 -1.49 1.52 -18.35
C ASP A 37 -2.60 0.68 -17.72
N GLY A 38 -2.81 -0.54 -18.23
CA GLY A 38 -3.73 -1.51 -17.65
C GLY A 38 -3.38 -1.83 -16.20
N PHE A 39 -2.09 -2.02 -15.91
CA PHE A 39 -1.62 -2.24 -14.54
C PHE A 39 -1.86 -1.03 -13.64
N GLY A 40 -1.63 0.20 -14.14
CA GLY A 40 -1.91 1.43 -13.41
C GLY A 40 -3.39 1.59 -13.04
N LEU A 41 -4.29 1.28 -13.98
CA LEU A 41 -5.74 1.28 -13.73
C LEU A 41 -6.13 0.22 -12.69
N TRP A 42 -5.62 -1.00 -12.83
CA TRP A 42 -5.86 -2.08 -11.88
C TRP A 42 -5.35 -1.74 -10.47
N MET A 43 -4.13 -1.21 -10.35
CA MET A 43 -3.55 -0.80 -9.08
C MET A 43 -4.38 0.31 -8.42
N THR A 44 -4.84 1.29 -9.19
CA THR A 44 -5.71 2.37 -8.69
C THR A 44 -7.02 1.81 -8.14
N ASP A 45 -7.67 0.91 -8.88
CA ASP A 45 -8.92 0.27 -8.44
C ASP A 45 -8.71 -0.61 -7.19
N LEU A 46 -7.60 -1.36 -7.13
CA LEU A 46 -7.23 -2.15 -5.96
C LEU A 46 -7.04 -1.27 -4.72
N LEU A 47 -6.27 -0.18 -4.83
CA LEU A 47 -6.03 0.75 -3.73
C LEU A 47 -7.34 1.37 -3.24
N ARG A 48 -8.22 1.78 -4.14
CA ARG A 48 -9.54 2.35 -3.81
C ARG A 48 -10.42 1.33 -3.06
N LYS A 49 -10.49 0.10 -3.55
CA LYS A 49 -11.27 -0.98 -2.92
C LYS A 49 -10.75 -1.33 -1.53
N CYS A 50 -9.43 -1.39 -1.37
CA CYS A 50 -8.81 -1.82 -0.12
C CYS A 50 -8.66 -0.72 0.91
N LEU A 51 -8.52 0.55 0.53
CA LEU A 51 -8.21 1.66 1.45
C LEU A 51 -9.29 2.76 1.49
N GLY A 52 -10.25 2.72 0.57
CA GLY A 52 -11.20 3.82 0.34
C GLY A 52 -10.62 4.93 -0.55
N ASP A 53 -11.52 5.68 -1.19
CA ASP A 53 -11.17 6.67 -2.21
C ASP A 53 -10.24 7.77 -1.69
N ALA A 54 -10.52 8.31 -0.50
CA ALA A 54 -9.76 9.43 0.07
C ALA A 54 -8.31 9.06 0.38
N VAL A 55 -8.09 7.88 0.98
CA VAL A 55 -6.74 7.40 1.29
C VAL A 55 -6.00 7.04 0.01
N ALA A 56 -6.66 6.34 -0.91
CA ALA A 56 -6.07 5.94 -2.19
C ALA A 56 -5.59 7.14 -3.01
N ALA A 57 -6.30 8.28 -2.97
CA ALA A 57 -5.90 9.50 -3.66
C ALA A 57 -4.56 10.10 -3.18
N SER A 58 -4.12 9.77 -1.96
CA SER A 58 -2.82 10.20 -1.42
C SER A 58 -1.65 9.30 -1.84
N VAL A 59 -1.93 8.12 -2.40
CA VAL A 59 -0.91 7.16 -2.86
C VAL A 59 -0.56 7.45 -4.31
N SER A 60 0.73 7.59 -4.61
CA SER A 60 1.18 7.79 -5.99
C SER A 60 1.79 6.52 -6.56
N VAL A 61 1.32 6.10 -7.74
CA VAL A 61 1.84 4.97 -8.51
C VAL A 61 2.66 5.51 -9.68
N ARG A 62 3.92 5.11 -9.78
CA ARG A 62 4.82 5.49 -10.87
C ARG A 62 5.47 4.26 -11.47
N PHE A 63 5.88 4.37 -12.74
CA PHE A 63 6.59 3.31 -13.43
C PHE A 63 7.97 3.79 -13.83
N GLY A 64 8.95 2.90 -13.73
CA GLY A 64 10.30 3.08 -14.24
C GLY A 64 10.68 1.88 -15.09
N ARG A 65 11.71 2.05 -15.92
CA ARG A 65 12.28 0.96 -16.71
C ARG A 65 13.72 0.73 -16.28
N VAL A 66 14.04 -0.49 -15.89
CA VAL A 66 15.37 -0.92 -15.43
C VAL A 66 15.70 -2.23 -16.12
N ASP A 67 16.89 -2.35 -16.71
CA ASP A 67 17.33 -3.54 -17.45
C ASP A 67 16.29 -4.07 -18.46
N HIS A 68 15.67 -3.13 -19.18
CA HIS A 68 14.60 -3.37 -20.16
C HIS A 68 13.25 -3.84 -19.60
N HIS A 69 13.13 -4.06 -18.29
CA HIS A 69 11.92 -4.45 -17.59
C HIS A 69 11.17 -3.24 -17.00
N ASP A 70 9.85 -3.28 -17.03
CA ASP A 70 9.03 -2.29 -16.32
C ASP A 70 8.90 -2.65 -14.84
N VAL A 71 9.10 -1.66 -13.97
CA VAL A 71 9.00 -1.75 -12.51
C VAL A 71 7.99 -0.71 -12.02
N CYS A 72 7.17 -1.08 -11.03
CA CYS A 72 6.20 -0.17 -10.43
C CYS A 72 6.68 0.27 -9.04
N LEU A 73 6.67 1.59 -8.82
CA LEU A 73 6.94 2.22 -7.54
C LEU A 73 5.62 2.77 -6.99
N VAL A 74 5.19 2.23 -5.85
CA VAL A 74 4.06 2.75 -5.08
C VAL A 74 4.60 3.54 -3.90
N ASN A 75 4.42 4.85 -3.92
CA ASN A 75 4.77 5.73 -2.81
C ASN A 75 3.54 5.97 -1.93
N ALA A 76 3.63 5.52 -0.68
CA ALA A 76 2.58 5.61 0.32
C ALA A 76 3.05 6.57 1.43
N PRO A 77 2.64 7.85 1.41
CA PRO A 77 3.06 8.82 2.42
C PRO A 77 2.50 8.46 3.81
N PRO A 78 3.11 8.95 4.91
CA PRO A 78 2.48 8.85 6.22
C PRO A 78 1.13 9.58 6.22
N HIS A 79 0.10 8.95 6.78
CA HIS A 79 -1.24 9.51 6.80
C HIS A 79 -1.48 10.33 8.07
N ALA A 80 -1.62 11.64 7.91
CA ALA A 80 -1.76 12.57 9.04
C ALA A 80 -3.20 12.65 9.58
N ALA A 81 -4.20 12.44 8.74
CA ALA A 81 -5.61 12.62 9.11
C ALA A 81 -6.19 11.52 10.01
N GLY A 82 -5.48 10.39 10.18
CA GLY A 82 -5.92 9.30 11.04
C GLY A 82 -5.35 7.93 10.65
N PRO A 83 -5.72 6.87 11.37
CA PRO A 83 -5.34 5.50 11.02
C PRO A 83 -5.90 5.06 9.67
N VAL A 84 -5.12 4.26 8.93
CA VAL A 84 -5.50 3.66 7.65
C VAL A 84 -5.76 2.17 7.84
N PHE A 85 -7.01 1.76 7.61
CA PHE A 85 -7.42 0.36 7.65
C PHE A 85 -7.42 -0.25 6.25
N VAL A 86 -7.32 -1.58 6.18
CA VAL A 86 -7.52 -2.37 4.96
C VAL A 86 -8.90 -3.02 5.01
N TYR A 87 -9.65 -2.93 3.91
CA TYR A 87 -10.95 -3.59 3.72
C TYR A 87 -10.78 -4.77 2.75
N PRO A 88 -10.58 -6.00 3.25
CA PRO A 88 -10.24 -7.16 2.41
C PRO A 88 -11.43 -7.72 1.60
N GLY A 89 -12.64 -7.18 1.79
CA GLY A 89 -13.83 -7.56 1.03
C GLY A 89 -15.12 -7.34 1.80
N LYS A 90 -16.26 -7.62 1.15
CA LYS A 90 -17.55 -7.65 1.84
C LYS A 90 -17.53 -8.81 2.84
N GLU A 91 -17.98 -8.57 4.07
CA GLU A 91 -18.08 -9.53 5.19
C GLU A 91 -16.80 -9.82 5.99
N ARG A 92 -15.66 -9.23 5.64
CA ARG A 92 -14.46 -9.32 6.49
C ARG A 92 -14.27 -8.03 7.30
N PRO A 93 -13.84 -8.13 8.57
CA PRO A 93 -13.57 -6.96 9.37
C PRO A 93 -12.43 -6.13 8.75
N ALA A 94 -12.45 -4.83 9.02
CA ALA A 94 -11.34 -3.96 8.66
C ALA A 94 -10.09 -4.37 9.45
N GLU A 95 -8.94 -4.39 8.78
CA GLU A 95 -7.68 -4.84 9.36
C GLU A 95 -6.74 -3.66 9.58
N PHE A 96 -6.04 -3.66 10.73
CA PHE A 96 -5.01 -2.67 11.02
C PHE A 96 -3.62 -3.29 10.82
N TRP A 97 -2.83 -2.65 9.97
CA TRP A 97 -1.49 -3.11 9.62
C TRP A 97 -0.48 -2.02 9.92
N LEU A 98 0.68 -2.42 10.43
CA LEU A 98 1.78 -1.51 10.77
C LEU A 98 3.10 -2.02 10.19
N ARG A 99 3.87 -1.13 9.55
CA ARG A 99 5.25 -1.42 9.18
C ARG A 99 6.16 -1.16 10.38
N MET A 100 6.86 -2.18 10.84
CA MET A 100 7.88 -2.09 11.90
C MET A 100 9.20 -2.62 11.36
N ASN A 101 10.18 -1.72 11.22
CA ASN A 101 11.47 -2.01 10.59
C ASN A 101 11.31 -2.64 9.20
N ASN A 102 11.83 -3.85 9.00
CA ASN A 102 11.74 -4.61 7.76
C ASN A 102 10.51 -5.54 7.69
N SER A 103 9.60 -5.48 8.67
CA SER A 103 8.44 -6.37 8.77
C SER A 103 7.11 -5.62 8.74
N THR A 104 6.08 -6.29 8.25
CA THR A 104 4.70 -5.81 8.30
C THR A 104 3.94 -6.67 9.31
N ARG A 105 3.23 -6.04 10.23
CA ARG A 105 2.51 -6.70 11.33
C ARG A 105 1.04 -6.36 11.27
N HIS A 106 0.20 -7.38 11.41
CA HIS A 106 -1.21 -7.21 11.72
C HIS A 106 -1.33 -7.00 13.23
N LEU A 107 -1.98 -5.93 13.65
CA LEU A 107 -2.32 -5.73 15.06
C LEU A 107 -3.76 -6.16 15.27
N ASP A 108 -4.03 -6.83 16.38
CA ASP A 108 -5.40 -7.05 16.80
C ASP A 108 -6.06 -5.73 17.25
N VAL A 109 -7.31 -5.81 17.68
CA VAL A 109 -8.09 -4.62 18.05
C VAL A 109 -7.49 -3.91 19.27
N GLU A 110 -6.99 -4.65 20.27
CA GLU A 110 -6.46 -4.07 21.50
C GLU A 110 -5.14 -3.34 21.21
N ASP A 111 -4.20 -4.03 20.55
CA ASP A 111 -2.91 -3.46 20.14
C ASP A 111 -3.08 -2.27 19.19
N ALA A 112 -4.04 -2.34 18.26
CA ALA A 112 -4.32 -1.25 17.33
C ALA A 112 -4.86 -0.02 18.05
N LEU A 113 -5.79 -0.19 19.02
CA LEU A 113 -6.33 0.92 19.79
C LEU A 113 -5.26 1.56 20.67
N GLU A 114 -4.42 0.76 21.34
CA GLU A 114 -3.31 1.28 22.15
C GLU A 114 -2.32 2.06 21.26
N TYR A 115 -1.94 1.50 20.12
CA TYR A 115 -1.06 2.16 19.17
C TYR A 115 -1.65 3.49 18.69
N ILE A 116 -2.93 3.51 18.28
CA ILE A 116 -3.59 4.71 17.74
C ILE A 116 -3.67 5.81 18.80
N HIS A 117 -4.05 5.50 20.04
CA HIS A 117 -4.19 6.48 21.12
C HIS A 117 -2.83 7.04 21.58
N SER A 118 -1.81 6.19 21.64
CA SER A 118 -0.46 6.60 22.06
C SER A 118 0.31 7.32 20.96
N HIS A 119 -0.15 7.26 19.70
CA HIS A 119 0.58 7.85 18.58
C HIS A 119 0.40 9.38 18.52
N PRO A 120 1.49 10.18 18.67
CA PRO A 120 1.39 11.65 18.75
C PRO A 120 0.79 12.32 17.52
N ARG A 121 0.83 11.64 16.35
CA ARG A 121 0.28 12.15 15.10
C ARG A 121 -1.25 12.24 15.11
N TRP A 122 -1.91 11.39 15.90
CA TRP A 122 -3.37 11.27 15.91
C TRP A 122 -4.00 11.64 17.26
N SER A 123 -3.18 11.81 18.30
CA SER A 123 -3.61 12.14 19.66
C SER A 123 -4.28 13.51 19.82
N THR A 124 -4.23 14.38 18.80
CA THR A 124 -4.88 15.71 18.79
C THR A 124 -6.19 15.76 18.01
N LEU A 125 -6.73 14.63 17.55
CA LEU A 125 -8.03 14.57 16.86
C LEU A 125 -9.24 14.46 17.82
N GLY A 126 -9.07 14.87 19.09
CA GLY A 126 -10.12 14.94 20.11
C GLY A 126 -10.55 16.37 20.40
#